data_AF-A0A6L5QNR3-F1
#
_entry.id   AF-A0A6L5QNR3-F1
#
_cell.length_a   1.000
_cell.length_b   1.000
_cell.length_c   1.000
_cell.angle_alpha   90.00
_cell.angle_beta   90.00
_cell.angle_gamma   90.00
#
_symmetry.space_group_name_H-M   'P 1'
#
loop_
_entity.id
_entity.type
_entity.pdbx_description
1 polymer ?
#
loop_
_entity_poly.entity_id
_entity_poly.type
_entity_poly.pdbx_seq_one_letter_code
_entity_poly.pdbx_strand_id
1 'polypeptide(L)'
;MRTISLPFAIALLLAAKVAAAAALAPSQLGLVVNDDEPNSVAIAELYRVAHQIPSANIAHVRIANKPRKLSVAAFEELKKEIDRQLPAQVRATLMVWTAPYAVECNSITAAYTNGFDAELCQKPCGPGKESPFFDKNLPPASPPPAAGRLSMLLPTESVEQARALIGRGATRFMTPPAATAYYLVTSESARNSRAQFFPPSGKVSARNLTIRQMKADVLDGAQDVMIYQTGMARVAKLDTLHFLPGALADHLTSTGGDLLGDYQMSSLQWLAAGATASYGAVSEPCNYWQKFPNPILLLKNYVGGSTAIEAYWSSVAWPGQGVFIGDPLAAPYKRGD
;
A
#
# COMPACT_ATOMS: atom_id res chain seq x y z
N MET A 1 -49.61 15.61 -54.56
CA MET A 1 -48.31 15.15 -55.12
C MET A 1 -47.42 16.39 -55.22
N ARG A 2 -46.34 16.58 -54.46
CA ARG A 2 -45.27 15.65 -54.06
C ARG A 2 -44.86 15.90 -52.60
N THR A 3 -44.67 14.81 -51.90
CA THR A 3 -43.97 14.65 -50.62
C THR A 3 -42.45 14.58 -50.85
N ILE A 4 -41.69 14.52 -49.74
CA ILE A 4 -40.27 14.12 -49.53
C ILE A 4 -39.35 15.32 -49.24
N SER A 5 -38.51 15.38 -48.19
CA SER A 5 -38.28 14.62 -46.94
C SER A 5 -37.25 15.43 -46.16
N LEU A 6 -37.47 15.67 -44.85
CA LEU A 6 -36.44 16.18 -43.93
C LEU A 6 -35.64 14.98 -43.39
N PRO A 7 -34.29 14.97 -43.38
CA PRO A 7 -33.54 13.92 -42.73
C PRO A 7 -33.53 14.15 -41.23
N PHE A 8 -34.09 13.20 -40.48
CA PHE A 8 -33.91 13.06 -39.04
C PHE A 8 -32.47 12.56 -38.79
N ALA A 9 -31.58 13.44 -38.33
CA ALA A 9 -30.29 13.03 -37.80
C ALA A 9 -30.48 12.64 -36.33
N ILE A 10 -30.59 11.34 -36.07
CA ILE A 10 -30.55 10.78 -34.71
C ILE A 10 -29.08 10.76 -34.27
N ALA A 11 -28.68 11.70 -33.42
CA ALA A 11 -27.40 11.64 -32.74
C ALA A 11 -27.49 10.61 -31.60
N LEU A 12 -26.84 9.45 -31.79
CA LEU A 12 -26.65 8.45 -30.74
C LEU A 12 -25.57 8.97 -29.78
N LEU A 13 -25.98 9.50 -28.63
CA LEU A 13 -25.10 9.75 -27.50
C LEU A 13 -24.71 8.40 -26.86
N LEU A 14 -23.56 7.84 -27.25
CA LEU A 14 -22.90 6.79 -26.47
C LEU A 14 -22.39 7.43 -25.17
N ALA A 15 -23.21 7.39 -24.13
CA ALA A 15 -22.71 7.54 -22.77
C ALA A 15 -21.87 6.29 -22.45
N ALA A 16 -20.55 6.39 -22.59
CA ALA A 16 -19.63 5.40 -22.03
C ALA A 16 -19.85 5.39 -20.52
N LYS A 17 -20.57 4.38 -20.00
CA LYS A 17 -20.55 4.07 -18.58
C LYS A 17 -19.09 3.73 -18.25
N VAL A 18 -18.37 4.66 -17.63
CA VAL A 18 -17.10 4.36 -16.98
C VAL A 18 -17.45 3.39 -15.85
N ALA A 19 -17.35 2.08 -16.13
CA ALA A 19 -17.48 1.07 -15.10
C ALA A 19 -16.42 1.39 -14.04
N ALA A 20 -16.84 1.54 -12.79
CA ALA A 20 -15.89 1.57 -11.68
C ALA A 20 -15.02 0.32 -11.81
N ALA A 21 -13.71 0.49 -11.92
CA ALA A 21 -12.80 -0.62 -12.10
C ALA A 21 -12.94 -1.57 -10.90
N ALA A 22 -13.13 -2.87 -11.12
CA ALA A 22 -13.07 -3.85 -10.05
C ALA A 22 -11.71 -3.76 -9.30
N ALA A 23 -11.73 -4.08 -8.01
CA ALA A 23 -10.53 -4.13 -7.18
C ALA A 23 -9.45 -5.01 -7.83
N LEU A 24 -8.19 -4.57 -7.75
CA LEU A 24 -7.01 -5.15 -8.39
C LEU A 24 -7.06 -6.70 -8.43
N ALA A 25 -7.03 -7.26 -9.63
CA ALA A 25 -7.02 -8.70 -9.85
C ALA A 25 -5.57 -9.25 -9.88
N PRO A 26 -5.36 -10.54 -9.57
CA PRO A 26 -4.06 -11.20 -9.74
C PRO A 26 -3.40 -10.99 -11.10
N SER A 27 -4.18 -11.01 -12.18
CA SER A 27 -3.71 -10.79 -13.55
C SER A 27 -3.23 -9.36 -13.84
N GLN A 28 -3.48 -8.43 -12.93
CA GLN A 28 -3.08 -7.02 -13.03
C GLN A 28 -1.91 -6.66 -12.09
N LEU A 29 -1.40 -7.63 -11.33
CA LEU A 29 -0.20 -7.47 -10.51
C LEU A 29 1.01 -8.07 -11.22
N GLY A 30 2.12 -7.32 -11.25
CA GLY A 30 3.43 -7.78 -11.68
C GLY A 30 4.34 -8.08 -10.48
N LEU A 31 5.08 -9.18 -10.53
CA LEU A 31 6.14 -9.46 -9.56
C LEU A 31 7.47 -8.98 -10.11
N VAL A 32 8.26 -8.30 -9.29
CA VAL A 32 9.65 -7.93 -9.62
C VAL A 32 10.56 -8.73 -8.72
N VAL A 33 11.44 -9.52 -9.33
CA VAL A 33 12.29 -10.52 -8.68
C VAL A 33 13.75 -10.10 -8.82
N ASN A 34 14.47 -10.06 -7.70
CA ASN A 34 15.90 -9.83 -7.72
C ASN A 34 16.64 -11.16 -7.80
N ASP A 35 17.17 -11.49 -8.98
CA ASP A 35 17.88 -12.77 -9.23
C ASP A 35 19.18 -12.90 -8.42
N ASP A 36 19.75 -11.79 -7.95
CA ASP A 36 20.94 -11.80 -7.08
C ASP A 36 20.58 -12.12 -5.62
N GLU A 37 19.29 -12.27 -5.28
CA GLU A 37 18.81 -12.65 -3.95
C GLU A 37 18.00 -13.96 -3.99
N PRO A 38 18.57 -15.10 -3.53
CA PRO A 38 17.87 -16.39 -3.56
C PRO A 38 16.51 -16.38 -2.84
N ASN A 39 16.38 -15.63 -1.75
CA ASN A 39 15.11 -15.47 -1.05
C ASN A 39 14.07 -14.76 -1.91
N SER A 40 14.47 -13.75 -2.68
CA SER A 40 13.58 -13.02 -3.60
C SER A 40 12.96 -13.99 -4.62
N VAL A 41 13.80 -14.81 -5.25
CA VAL A 41 13.37 -15.82 -6.24
C VAL A 41 12.40 -16.82 -5.61
N ALA A 42 12.76 -17.41 -4.46
CA ALA A 42 11.94 -18.39 -3.79
C ALA A 42 10.58 -17.82 -3.34
N ILE A 43 10.57 -16.60 -2.78
CA ILE A 43 9.37 -15.94 -2.29
C ILE A 43 8.48 -15.48 -3.44
N ALA A 44 9.05 -15.00 -4.54
CA ALA A 44 8.29 -14.62 -5.72
C ALA A 44 7.51 -15.81 -6.29
N GLU A 45 8.13 -17.00 -6.35
CA GLU A 45 7.44 -18.22 -6.78
C GLU A 45 6.33 -18.62 -5.79
N LEU A 46 6.59 -18.56 -4.49
CA LEU A 46 5.56 -18.81 -3.47
C LEU A 46 4.37 -17.86 -3.61
N TYR A 47 4.64 -16.56 -3.82
CA TYR A 47 3.61 -15.54 -3.99
C TYR A 47 2.83 -15.79 -5.29
N ARG A 48 3.54 -16.07 -6.40
CA ARG A 48 2.93 -16.35 -7.70
C ARG A 48 1.95 -17.50 -7.62
N VAL A 49 2.34 -18.61 -6.98
CA VAL A 49 1.47 -19.79 -6.80
C VAL A 49 0.29 -19.46 -5.90
N ALA A 50 0.52 -18.84 -4.74
CA ALA A 50 -0.52 -18.54 -3.77
C ALA A 50 -1.61 -17.60 -4.31
N HIS A 51 -1.22 -16.61 -5.13
CA HIS A 51 -2.14 -15.62 -5.69
C HIS A 51 -2.51 -15.87 -7.15
N GLN A 52 -2.02 -16.94 -7.77
CA GLN A 52 -2.24 -17.27 -9.19
C GLN A 52 -1.80 -16.12 -10.12
N ILE A 53 -0.64 -15.52 -9.83
CA ILE A 53 -0.07 -14.48 -10.70
C ILE A 53 0.38 -15.13 -12.02
N PRO A 54 0.00 -14.60 -13.19
CA PRO A 54 0.44 -15.13 -14.47
C PRO A 54 1.97 -15.09 -14.59
N SER A 55 2.58 -16.13 -15.15
CA SER A 55 4.04 -16.16 -15.37
C SER A 55 4.53 -15.04 -16.29
N ALA A 56 3.65 -14.54 -17.18
CA ALA A 56 3.94 -13.37 -18.02
C ALA A 56 4.03 -12.04 -17.25
N ASN A 57 3.57 -12.01 -16.00
CA ASN A 57 3.61 -10.84 -15.13
C ASN A 57 4.81 -10.87 -14.17
N ILE A 58 5.94 -11.43 -14.59
CA ILE A 58 7.16 -11.52 -13.77
C ILE A 58 8.28 -10.78 -14.49
N ALA A 59 8.87 -9.81 -13.81
CA ALA A 59 10.06 -9.09 -14.26
C ALA A 59 11.26 -9.50 -13.40
N HIS A 60 12.35 -9.88 -14.06
CA HIS A 60 13.60 -10.25 -13.41
C HIS A 60 14.61 -9.11 -13.49
N VAL A 61 15.20 -8.75 -12.36
CA VAL A 61 16.21 -7.71 -12.23
C VAL A 61 17.41 -8.23 -11.44
N ARG A 62 18.53 -7.50 -11.48
CA ARG A 62 19.73 -7.81 -10.69
C ARG A 62 20.14 -6.58 -9.90
N ILE A 63 20.10 -6.70 -8.57
CA ILE A 63 20.50 -5.65 -7.64
C ILE A 63 21.48 -6.27 -6.64
N ALA A 64 22.77 -6.17 -6.97
CA ALA A 64 23.84 -6.68 -6.14
C ALA A 64 23.94 -5.92 -4.81
N ASN A 65 24.38 -6.62 -3.76
CA ASN A 65 24.75 -6.06 -2.45
C ASN A 65 23.61 -5.42 -1.64
N LYS A 66 22.34 -5.56 -2.05
CA LYS A 66 21.16 -5.10 -1.30
C LYS A 66 21.30 -3.67 -0.73
N PRO A 67 21.66 -2.66 -1.54
CA PRO A 67 21.86 -1.31 -1.04
C PRO A 67 20.55 -0.79 -0.44
N ARG A 68 20.60 -0.11 0.71
CA ARG A 68 19.39 0.49 1.32
C ARG A 68 18.71 1.49 0.41
N LYS A 69 19.51 2.26 -0.33
CA LYS A 69 19.10 3.30 -1.26
C LYS A 69 19.80 3.17 -2.61
N LEU A 70 19.08 3.46 -3.68
CA LEU A 70 19.62 3.64 -5.02
C LEU A 70 19.91 5.12 -5.29
N SER A 71 20.86 5.38 -6.19
CA SER A 71 20.95 6.69 -6.84
C SER A 71 19.82 6.86 -7.86
N VAL A 72 19.54 8.10 -8.25
CA VAL A 72 18.53 8.39 -9.29
C VAL A 72 18.85 7.65 -10.59
N ALA A 73 20.11 7.67 -11.05
CA ALA A 73 20.52 6.99 -12.28
C ALA A 73 20.35 5.47 -12.19
N ALA A 74 20.73 4.85 -11.07
CA ALA A 74 20.56 3.40 -10.88
C ALA A 74 19.07 3.02 -10.83
N PHE A 75 18.24 3.87 -10.22
CA PHE A 75 16.79 3.68 -10.19
C PHE A 75 16.16 3.83 -11.59
N GLU A 76 16.58 4.79 -12.40
CA GLU A 76 16.06 4.97 -13.76
C GLU A 76 16.33 3.75 -14.65
N GLU A 77 17.53 3.16 -14.56
CA GLU A 77 17.84 1.92 -15.27
C GLU A 77 17.03 0.73 -14.75
N LEU A 78 16.89 0.59 -13.42
CA LEU A 78 16.02 -0.41 -12.82
C LEU A 78 14.57 -0.28 -13.30
N LYS A 79 14.03 0.95 -13.32
CA LYS A 79 12.67 1.22 -13.77
C LYS A 79 12.47 0.85 -15.24
N LYS A 80 13.39 1.23 -16.11
CA LYS A 80 13.35 0.87 -17.55
C LYS A 80 13.37 -0.64 -17.75
N GLU A 81 14.18 -1.36 -16.99
CA GLU A 81 14.27 -2.82 -17.05
C GLU A 81 12.93 -3.47 -16.68
N ILE A 82 12.35 -3.07 -15.54
CA ILE A 82 11.05 -3.57 -15.08
C ILE A 82 9.96 -3.26 -16.12
N ASP A 83 9.88 -2.02 -16.59
CA ASP A 83 8.80 -1.57 -17.47
C ASP A 83 8.83 -2.25 -18.84
N ARG A 84 10.01 -2.63 -19.35
CA ARG A 84 10.15 -3.36 -20.62
C ARG A 84 9.65 -4.80 -20.54
N GLN A 85 9.72 -5.42 -19.37
CA GLN A 85 9.31 -6.82 -19.17
C GLN A 85 7.82 -6.97 -18.84
N LEU A 86 7.22 -5.98 -18.17
CA LEU A 86 5.84 -6.09 -17.69
C LEU A 86 4.79 -5.74 -18.77
N PRO A 87 3.78 -6.61 -18.98
CA PRO A 87 2.70 -6.34 -19.91
C PRO A 87 1.89 -5.07 -19.60
N ALA A 88 1.18 -4.56 -20.62
CA ALA A 88 0.39 -3.34 -20.51
C ALA A 88 -0.78 -3.44 -19.51
N GLN A 89 -1.34 -4.65 -19.31
CA GLN A 89 -2.45 -4.87 -18.36
C GLN A 89 -2.02 -4.82 -16.89
N VAL A 90 -0.72 -4.85 -16.59
CA VAL A 90 -0.21 -4.75 -15.22
C VAL A 90 -0.42 -3.32 -14.71
N ARG A 91 -1.22 -3.18 -13.65
CA ARG A 91 -1.58 -1.90 -13.00
C ARG A 91 -0.84 -1.66 -11.69
N ALA A 92 -0.25 -2.71 -11.12
CA ALA A 92 0.50 -2.67 -9.88
C ALA A 92 1.73 -3.59 -9.93
N THR A 93 2.75 -3.27 -9.15
CA THR A 93 3.96 -4.10 -8.98
C THR A 93 4.18 -4.45 -7.51
N LEU A 94 4.64 -5.67 -7.28
CA LEU A 94 5.18 -6.14 -6.01
C LEU A 94 6.67 -6.39 -6.20
N MET A 95 7.47 -5.57 -5.54
CA MET A 95 8.92 -5.70 -5.49
C MET A 95 9.29 -6.69 -4.39
N VAL A 96 9.87 -7.84 -4.73
CA VAL A 96 10.09 -8.94 -3.78
C VAL A 96 11.50 -8.86 -3.21
N TRP A 97 11.78 -7.88 -2.36
CA TRP A 97 13.04 -7.76 -1.62
C TRP A 97 12.87 -6.83 -0.40
N THR A 98 13.82 -6.85 0.53
CA THR A 98 13.87 -5.85 1.63
C THR A 98 14.57 -4.56 1.22
N ALA A 99 15.72 -4.65 0.55
CA ALA A 99 16.50 -3.50 0.10
C ALA A 99 16.90 -3.66 -1.38
N PRO A 100 16.81 -2.59 -2.19
CA PRO A 100 16.55 -1.19 -1.82
C PRO A 100 15.10 -0.85 -1.52
N TYR A 101 14.90 0.04 -0.54
CA TYR A 101 13.59 0.64 -0.21
C TYR A 101 13.52 2.14 -0.48
N ALA A 102 14.66 2.77 -0.81
CA ALA A 102 14.76 4.20 -1.10
C ALA A 102 15.47 4.49 -2.44
N VAL A 103 15.16 5.65 -3.01
CA VAL A 103 15.87 6.29 -4.13
C VAL A 103 16.25 7.68 -3.65
N GLU A 104 17.53 7.88 -3.32
CA GLU A 104 17.99 9.02 -2.53
C GLU A 104 17.14 9.20 -1.26
N CYS A 105 16.33 10.27 -1.19
CA CYS A 105 15.41 10.57 -0.08
C CYS A 105 13.97 10.10 -0.32
N ASN A 106 13.61 9.72 -1.55
CA ASN A 106 12.28 9.23 -1.91
C ASN A 106 12.18 7.74 -1.59
N SER A 107 10.98 7.21 -1.37
CA SER A 107 10.81 5.75 -1.34
C SER A 107 10.87 5.17 -2.75
N ILE A 108 11.33 3.93 -2.88
CA ILE A 108 11.36 3.25 -4.20
C ILE A 108 9.95 3.05 -4.76
N THR A 109 8.97 2.76 -3.90
CA THR A 109 7.58 2.57 -4.31
C THR A 109 6.96 3.88 -4.80
N ALA A 110 7.30 5.02 -4.17
CA ALA A 110 6.83 6.32 -4.61
C ALA A 110 7.53 6.80 -5.88
N ALA A 111 8.84 6.64 -5.96
CA ALA A 111 9.60 6.97 -7.16
C ALA A 111 9.12 6.16 -8.39
N TYR A 112 8.80 4.88 -8.23
CA TYR A 112 8.30 4.06 -9.33
C TYR A 112 6.87 4.42 -9.76
N THR A 113 6.01 4.76 -8.79
CA THR A 113 4.59 5.04 -9.05
C THR A 113 4.35 6.48 -9.49
N ASN A 114 4.98 7.48 -8.88
CA ASN A 114 4.72 8.90 -9.12
C ASN A 114 5.92 9.65 -9.75
N GLY A 115 7.04 8.96 -9.95
CA GLY A 115 8.30 9.61 -10.36
C GLY A 115 9.11 10.11 -9.16
N PHE A 116 10.41 10.25 -9.37
CA PHE A 116 11.33 10.80 -8.36
C PHE A 116 11.10 12.30 -8.16
N ASP A 117 11.02 12.74 -6.90
CA ASP A 117 10.88 14.16 -6.56
C ASP A 117 12.15 14.72 -5.90
N ALA A 118 12.98 15.39 -6.70
CA ALA A 118 14.23 15.98 -6.24
C ALA A 118 14.04 17.12 -5.23
N GLU A 119 12.90 17.83 -5.27
CA GLU A 119 12.64 18.95 -4.36
C GLU A 119 12.50 18.47 -2.91
N LEU A 120 11.90 17.29 -2.70
CA LEU A 120 11.82 16.65 -1.39
C LEU A 120 13.20 16.38 -0.77
N CYS A 121 14.23 16.13 -1.59
CA CYS A 121 15.58 15.90 -1.06
C CYS A 121 16.25 17.20 -0.60
N GLN A 122 15.86 18.34 -1.16
CA GLN A 122 16.35 19.65 -0.72
C GLN A 122 15.59 20.15 0.52
N LYS A 123 14.29 19.83 0.60
CA LYS A 123 13.39 20.24 1.68
C LYS A 123 12.62 19.02 2.23
N PRO A 124 13.28 18.14 3.00
CA PRO A 124 12.66 16.89 3.48
C PRO A 124 11.43 17.15 4.37
N CYS A 125 11.44 18.26 5.12
CA CYS A 125 10.31 18.74 5.91
C CYS A 125 9.42 19.74 5.16
N GLY A 126 9.45 19.78 3.83
CA GLY A 126 8.54 20.57 3.01
C GLY A 126 7.26 19.82 2.65
N PRO A 127 6.27 20.52 2.06
CA PRO A 127 5.14 19.87 1.39
C PRO A 127 5.64 18.97 0.25
N GLY A 128 4.94 17.86 0.02
CA GLY A 128 5.18 16.99 -1.13
C GLY A 128 4.17 17.22 -2.24
N LYS A 129 4.35 16.49 -3.35
CA LYS A 129 3.42 16.50 -4.48
C LYS A 129 2.20 15.63 -4.18
N GLU A 130 1.02 16.12 -4.55
CA GLU A 130 -0.22 15.36 -4.42
C GLU A 130 -0.22 14.14 -5.35
N SER A 131 -0.56 12.99 -4.79
CA SER A 131 -0.71 11.73 -5.52
C SER A 131 -1.96 11.78 -6.39
N PRO A 132 -1.88 11.41 -7.68
CA PRO A 132 -3.07 11.32 -8.54
C PRO A 132 -4.03 10.21 -8.11
N PHE A 133 -3.61 9.33 -7.20
CA PHE A 133 -4.42 8.27 -6.60
C PHE A 133 -5.13 8.69 -5.31
N PHE A 134 -4.76 9.84 -4.70
CA PHE A 134 -5.34 10.27 -3.43
C PHE A 134 -6.83 10.59 -3.55
N ASP A 135 -7.60 10.16 -2.54
CA ASP A 135 -9.06 10.31 -2.46
C ASP A 135 -9.81 9.81 -3.71
N LYS A 136 -9.32 8.68 -4.26
CA LYS A 136 -10.02 7.91 -5.30
C LYS A 136 -10.58 6.64 -4.67
N ASN A 137 -11.88 6.39 -4.88
CA ASN A 137 -12.56 5.21 -4.32
C ASN A 137 -11.95 3.88 -4.83
N LEU A 138 -11.60 3.82 -6.11
CA LEU A 138 -10.83 2.75 -6.75
C LEU A 138 -9.84 3.39 -7.72
N PRO A 139 -8.58 2.93 -7.81
CA PRO A 139 -7.66 3.42 -8.81
C PRO A 139 -8.25 3.22 -10.21
N PRO A 140 -8.06 4.18 -11.13
CA PRO A 140 -8.59 4.05 -12.48
C PRO A 140 -8.10 2.76 -13.16
N ALA A 141 -8.89 2.26 -14.12
CA ALA A 141 -8.57 1.02 -14.86
C ALA A 141 -7.22 1.12 -15.60
N SER A 142 -6.83 2.34 -15.98
CA SER A 142 -5.52 2.70 -16.50
C SER A 142 -4.83 3.68 -15.55
N PRO A 143 -3.50 3.66 -15.42
CA PRO A 143 -2.77 4.68 -14.66
C PRO A 143 -3.16 6.10 -15.11
N PRO A 144 -3.32 7.06 -14.18
CA PRO A 144 -3.49 8.46 -14.54
C PRO A 144 -2.36 8.94 -15.46
N PRO A 145 -2.60 9.94 -16.33
CA PRO A 145 -1.53 10.58 -17.09
C PRO A 145 -0.39 11.03 -16.15
N ALA A 146 0.85 10.74 -16.54
CA ALA A 146 2.07 10.97 -15.75
C ALA A 146 2.27 10.10 -14.48
N ALA A 147 1.36 9.18 -14.15
CA ALA A 147 1.56 8.18 -13.11
C ALA A 147 1.92 6.81 -13.69
N GLY A 148 2.80 6.10 -12.99
CA GLY A 148 3.14 4.71 -13.23
C GLY A 148 2.16 3.74 -12.57
N ARG A 149 2.58 2.48 -12.49
CA ARG A 149 1.85 1.40 -11.80
C ARG A 149 1.99 1.60 -10.29
N LEU A 150 0.94 1.28 -9.52
CA LEU A 150 1.03 1.25 -8.06
C LEU A 150 2.16 0.31 -7.63
N SER A 151 2.88 0.62 -6.56
CA SER A 151 3.99 -0.21 -6.09
C SER A 151 3.90 -0.53 -4.61
N MET A 152 4.30 -1.74 -4.26
CA MET A 152 4.49 -2.20 -2.88
C MET A 152 5.75 -3.07 -2.81
N LEU A 153 6.44 -3.05 -1.69
CA LEU A 153 7.55 -3.96 -1.38
C LEU A 153 7.04 -5.14 -0.56
N LEU A 154 7.54 -6.33 -0.84
CA LEU A 154 7.44 -7.48 0.04
C LEU A 154 8.84 -7.74 0.63
N PRO A 155 9.13 -7.30 1.87
CA PRO A 155 10.41 -7.56 2.52
C PRO A 155 10.65 -9.07 2.73
N THR A 156 11.88 -9.56 2.51
CA THR A 156 12.15 -10.99 2.22
C THR A 156 13.33 -11.65 2.95
N GLU A 157 13.79 -11.17 4.11
CA GLU A 157 14.95 -11.81 4.77
C GLU A 157 14.70 -13.27 5.23
N SER A 158 13.45 -13.74 5.26
CA SER A 158 13.10 -15.13 5.59
C SER A 158 11.95 -15.66 4.73
N VAL A 159 12.18 -16.80 4.06
CA VAL A 159 11.16 -17.53 3.27
C VAL A 159 9.99 -17.99 4.15
N GLU A 160 10.26 -18.35 5.40
CA GLU A 160 9.23 -18.78 6.36
C GLU A 160 8.33 -17.60 6.75
N GLN A 161 8.92 -16.47 7.12
CA GLN A 161 8.16 -15.25 7.47
C GLN A 161 7.34 -14.77 6.27
N ALA A 162 7.91 -14.82 5.07
CA ALA A 162 7.22 -14.48 3.84
C ALA A 162 6.05 -15.43 3.55
N ARG A 163 6.21 -16.75 3.75
CA ARG A 163 5.11 -17.72 3.63
C ARG A 163 3.97 -17.40 4.60
N ALA A 164 4.29 -17.04 5.84
CA ALA A 164 3.28 -16.62 6.82
C ALA A 164 2.56 -15.33 6.40
N LEU A 165 3.28 -14.38 5.78
CA LEU A 165 2.71 -13.13 5.25
C LEU A 165 1.79 -13.37 4.06
N ILE A 166 2.25 -14.15 3.09
CA ILE A 166 1.48 -14.56 1.92
C ILE A 166 0.22 -15.32 2.36
N GLY A 167 0.33 -16.25 3.31
CA GLY A 167 -0.81 -17.01 3.81
C GLY A 167 -1.92 -16.12 4.40
N ARG A 168 -1.54 -15.14 5.24
CA ARG A 168 -2.53 -14.23 5.84
C ARG A 168 -3.10 -13.22 4.83
N GLY A 169 -2.35 -12.80 3.81
CA GLY A 169 -2.88 -11.91 2.76
C GLY A 169 -3.70 -12.64 1.67
N ALA A 170 -3.45 -13.93 1.46
CA ALA A 170 -4.25 -14.80 0.60
C ALA A 170 -5.58 -15.25 1.23
N THR A 171 -5.73 -15.12 2.55
CA THR A 171 -6.96 -15.52 3.25
C THR A 171 -8.17 -14.76 2.69
N ARG A 172 -9.26 -15.49 2.46
CA ARG A 172 -10.55 -14.96 2.02
C ARG A 172 -11.62 -15.42 2.99
N PHE A 173 -12.48 -14.50 3.40
CA PHE A 173 -13.58 -14.79 4.31
C PHE A 173 -14.89 -14.82 3.54
N MET A 174 -15.65 -15.92 3.68
CA MET A 174 -17.05 -15.96 3.23
C MET A 174 -17.90 -14.95 4.02
N THR A 175 -17.58 -14.77 5.30
CA THR A 175 -18.13 -13.73 6.16
C THR A 175 -16.98 -13.22 7.02
N PRO A 176 -16.65 -11.91 6.97
CA PRO A 176 -15.56 -11.36 7.77
C PRO A 176 -15.76 -11.65 9.27
N PRO A 177 -14.70 -12.10 9.99
CA PRO A 177 -14.77 -12.30 11.42
C PRO A 177 -15.05 -10.98 12.15
N ALA A 178 -15.46 -11.08 13.41
CA ALA A 178 -15.58 -9.90 14.24
C ALA A 178 -14.20 -9.27 14.37
N ALA A 179 -14.11 -7.98 14.04
CA ALA A 179 -12.85 -7.26 13.95
C ALA A 179 -12.97 -5.88 14.59
N THR A 180 -11.83 -5.31 14.94
CA THR A 180 -11.72 -3.95 15.44
C THR A 180 -10.66 -3.13 14.67
N ALA A 181 -11.02 -1.89 14.34
CA ALA A 181 -10.13 -0.85 13.87
C ALA A 181 -9.76 0.06 15.06
N TYR A 182 -8.51 -0.02 15.50
CA TYR A 182 -7.96 0.73 16.63
C TYR A 182 -7.23 1.99 16.15
N TYR A 183 -7.60 3.13 16.74
CA TYR A 183 -6.99 4.42 16.47
C TYR A 183 -6.55 5.06 17.79
N LEU A 184 -5.25 5.19 18.00
CA LEU A 184 -4.68 5.70 19.26
C LEU A 184 -4.24 7.15 19.11
N VAL A 185 -4.83 8.03 19.91
CA VAL A 185 -4.35 9.38 20.18
C VAL A 185 -3.36 9.28 21.33
N THR A 186 -2.09 9.51 21.04
CA THR A 186 -0.98 9.23 21.96
C THR A 186 -0.54 10.48 22.73
N SER A 187 0.35 10.31 23.69
CA SER A 187 1.03 11.40 24.41
C SER A 187 2.05 12.15 23.53
N GLU A 188 2.53 11.54 22.43
CA GLU A 188 3.42 12.17 21.45
C GLU A 188 2.64 13.11 20.51
N SER A 189 2.21 14.24 21.06
CA SER A 189 1.30 15.19 20.40
C SER A 189 1.75 15.64 19.01
N ALA A 190 3.05 15.83 18.79
CA ALA A 190 3.61 16.17 17.49
C ALA A 190 3.27 15.14 16.41
N ARG A 191 3.12 13.86 16.76
CA ARG A 191 2.83 12.75 15.85
C ARG A 191 1.34 12.43 15.73
N ASN A 192 0.48 13.17 16.42
CA ASN A 192 -0.98 13.05 16.32
C ASN A 192 -1.58 13.93 15.20
N SER A 193 -0.79 14.43 14.24
CA SER A 193 -1.29 15.39 13.23
C SER A 193 -2.43 14.83 12.36
N ARG A 194 -2.47 13.52 12.13
CA ARG A 194 -3.60 12.82 11.46
C ARG A 194 -4.75 12.41 12.39
N ALA A 195 -4.60 12.56 13.70
CA ALA A 195 -5.59 12.07 14.68
C ALA A 195 -6.95 12.79 14.57
N GLN A 196 -6.95 14.03 14.07
CA GLN A 196 -8.17 14.78 13.74
C GLN A 196 -9.06 14.07 12.70
N PHE A 197 -8.48 13.17 11.90
CA PHE A 197 -9.19 12.37 10.92
C PHE A 197 -9.59 10.99 11.44
N PHE A 198 -9.27 10.61 12.68
CA PHE A 198 -9.66 9.29 13.18
C PHE A 198 -11.18 9.11 13.13
N PRO A 199 -11.69 8.02 12.53
CA PRO A 199 -13.12 7.73 12.49
C PRO A 199 -13.71 7.68 13.90
N PRO A 200 -14.95 8.17 14.10
CA PRO A 200 -15.59 8.11 15.41
C PRO A 200 -15.82 6.65 15.84
N SER A 201 -15.66 6.39 17.14
CA SER A 201 -15.95 5.08 17.72
C SER A 201 -17.39 4.65 17.42
N GLY A 202 -17.58 3.39 17.04
CA GLY A 202 -18.90 2.89 16.64
C GLY A 202 -18.83 1.50 16.00
N LYS A 203 -19.97 1.02 15.51
CA LYS A 203 -20.07 -0.26 14.79
C LYS A 203 -20.36 -0.02 13.31
N VAL A 204 -19.61 -0.71 12.45
CA VAL A 204 -19.90 -0.86 11.02
C VAL A 204 -20.51 -2.24 10.84
N SER A 205 -21.79 -2.38 11.22
CA SER A 205 -22.47 -3.69 11.30
C SER A 205 -22.44 -4.48 9.99
N ALA A 206 -22.56 -3.79 8.85
CA ALA A 206 -22.51 -4.41 7.51
C ALA A 206 -21.15 -5.04 7.15
N ARG A 207 -20.13 -4.90 8.01
CA ARG A 207 -18.77 -5.40 7.85
C ARG A 207 -18.23 -6.11 9.09
N ASN A 208 -19.07 -6.36 10.10
CA ASN A 208 -18.66 -6.99 11.36
C ASN A 208 -17.45 -6.30 12.03
N LEU A 209 -17.35 -4.98 11.85
CA LEU A 209 -16.21 -4.18 12.29
C LEU A 209 -16.63 -3.19 13.38
N THR A 210 -15.84 -3.12 14.45
CA THR A 210 -15.93 -2.08 15.47
C THR A 210 -14.82 -1.06 15.26
N ILE A 211 -15.13 0.23 15.41
CA ILE A 211 -14.15 1.32 15.42
C ILE A 211 -13.92 1.71 16.87
N ARG A 212 -12.66 1.74 17.31
CA ARG A 212 -12.26 2.18 18.65
C ARG A 212 -11.19 3.26 18.55
N GLN A 213 -11.61 4.49 18.81
CA GLN A 213 -10.68 5.59 19.10
C GLN A 213 -10.37 5.60 20.60
N MET A 214 -9.09 5.70 20.94
CA MET A 214 -8.61 5.63 22.32
C MET A 214 -7.55 6.70 22.57
N LYS A 215 -7.56 7.29 23.77
CA LYS A 215 -6.43 8.10 24.26
C LYS A 215 -5.50 7.18 25.05
N ALA A 216 -4.48 6.65 24.39
CA ALA A 216 -3.54 5.70 24.96
C ALA A 216 -2.26 5.65 24.12
N ASP A 217 -1.15 5.35 24.78
CA ASP A 217 0.14 5.14 24.10
C ASP A 217 0.32 3.71 23.63
N VAL A 218 -0.39 2.76 24.26
CA VAL A 218 -0.21 1.32 24.05
C VAL A 218 -1.57 0.67 23.88
N LEU A 219 -1.67 -0.21 22.88
CA LEU A 219 -2.73 -1.20 22.76
C LEU A 219 -2.20 -2.50 23.35
N ASP A 220 -2.97 -3.16 24.22
CA ASP A 220 -2.52 -4.36 24.92
C ASP A 220 -3.59 -5.46 24.84
N GLY A 221 -3.17 -6.67 24.46
CA GLY A 221 -3.98 -7.87 24.52
C GLY A 221 -5.13 -7.93 23.52
N ALA A 222 -5.23 -7.01 22.56
CA ALA A 222 -6.30 -7.01 21.57
C ALA A 222 -6.19 -8.23 20.64
N GLN A 223 -7.29 -8.96 20.47
CA GLN A 223 -7.30 -10.26 19.77
C GLN A 223 -7.98 -10.21 18.38
N ASP A 224 -8.44 -9.05 17.94
CA ASP A 224 -9.30 -8.89 16.77
C ASP A 224 -8.85 -7.71 15.90
N VAL A 225 -7.53 -7.45 15.85
CA VAL A 225 -6.98 -6.26 15.18
C VAL A 225 -7.08 -6.41 13.66
N MET A 226 -7.87 -5.54 13.03
CA MET A 226 -7.93 -5.41 11.56
C MET A 226 -7.27 -4.11 11.07
N ILE A 227 -7.41 -3.02 11.83
CA ILE A 227 -6.67 -1.78 11.56
C ILE A 227 -6.03 -1.34 12.87
N TYR A 228 -4.76 -0.92 12.83
CA TYR A 228 -4.12 -0.25 13.96
C TYR A 228 -3.31 0.95 13.48
N GLN A 229 -3.75 2.15 13.88
CA GLN A 229 -3.03 3.39 13.61
C GLN A 229 -2.73 4.16 14.90
N THR A 230 -1.47 4.57 15.04
CA THR A 230 -0.96 5.29 16.23
C THR A 230 0.04 6.37 15.82
N GLY A 231 0.42 7.21 16.78
CA GLY A 231 1.48 8.23 16.68
C GLY A 231 2.76 7.89 17.43
N MET A 232 2.83 6.75 18.15
CA MET A 232 4.03 6.41 18.92
C MET A 232 5.23 6.12 18.03
N ALA A 233 6.39 6.67 18.38
CA ALA A 233 7.69 6.39 17.77
C ALA A 233 8.09 4.91 17.80
N ARG A 234 7.76 4.27 18.93
CA ARG A 234 7.98 2.86 19.21
C ARG A 234 6.71 2.31 19.83
N VAL A 235 6.10 1.33 19.18
CA VAL A 235 4.87 0.72 19.66
C VAL A 235 5.22 -0.45 20.57
N ALA A 236 4.82 -0.37 21.83
CA ALA A 236 5.03 -1.45 22.79
C ALA A 236 3.95 -2.54 22.66
N LYS A 237 4.25 -3.73 23.20
CA LYS A 237 3.32 -4.85 23.35
C LYS A 237 2.74 -5.41 22.04
N LEU A 238 3.45 -5.25 20.92
CA LEU A 238 3.03 -5.85 19.65
C LEU A 238 2.89 -7.38 19.73
N ASP A 239 3.67 -8.02 20.61
CA ASP A 239 3.66 -9.46 20.89
C ASP A 239 2.40 -9.93 21.65
N THR A 240 1.62 -9.01 22.25
CA THR A 240 0.36 -9.35 22.92
C THR A 240 -0.86 -9.22 22.00
N LEU A 241 -0.66 -8.74 20.77
CA LEU A 241 -1.72 -8.45 19.80
C LEU A 241 -1.93 -9.62 18.85
N HIS A 242 -3.20 -9.89 18.50
CA HIS A 242 -3.54 -10.76 17.38
C HIS A 242 -4.09 -9.93 16.22
N PHE A 243 -3.33 -9.90 15.14
CA PHE A 243 -3.73 -9.33 13.86
C PHE A 243 -4.49 -10.36 13.05
N LEU A 244 -5.70 -10.01 12.62
CA LEU A 244 -6.50 -10.85 11.76
C LEU A 244 -5.89 -10.90 10.34
N PRO A 245 -6.09 -11.98 9.58
CA PRO A 245 -5.68 -12.04 8.18
C PRO A 245 -6.23 -10.86 7.36
N GLY A 246 -5.35 -10.15 6.66
CA GLY A 246 -5.67 -8.89 5.99
C GLY A 246 -5.50 -7.63 6.85
N ALA A 247 -5.05 -7.73 8.11
CA ALA A 247 -4.92 -6.52 8.94
C ALA A 247 -3.90 -5.52 8.38
N LEU A 248 -4.22 -4.23 8.48
CA LEU A 248 -3.37 -3.11 8.10
C LEU A 248 -2.90 -2.37 9.36
N ALA A 249 -1.62 -2.08 9.49
CA ALA A 249 -1.13 -1.37 10.66
C ALA A 249 0.04 -0.45 10.32
N ASP A 250 0.02 0.77 10.86
CA ASP A 250 1.08 1.73 10.65
C ASP A 250 1.12 2.79 11.77
N HIS A 251 2.21 3.53 11.82
CA HIS A 251 2.42 4.58 12.80
C HIS A 251 2.96 5.84 12.14
N LEU A 252 2.51 6.98 12.65
CA LEU A 252 3.01 8.27 12.23
C LEU A 252 4.28 8.57 13.02
N THR A 253 5.44 8.17 12.49
CA THR A 253 6.74 8.52 13.05
C THR A 253 7.71 8.91 11.94
N SER A 254 8.74 9.66 12.32
CA SER A 254 9.86 9.95 11.43
C SER A 254 10.57 8.66 11.05
N THR A 255 10.99 8.54 9.79
CA THR A 255 11.83 7.42 9.32
C THR A 255 11.28 6.01 9.61
N GLY A 256 9.98 5.83 9.84
CA GLY A 256 9.40 4.49 10.10
C GLY A 256 9.56 3.53 8.91
N GLY A 257 9.79 4.06 7.71
CA GLY A 257 10.10 3.33 6.48
C GLY A 257 11.59 3.13 6.23
N ASP A 258 12.49 3.59 7.11
CA ASP A 258 13.89 3.16 7.09
C ASP A 258 13.98 1.71 7.55
N LEU A 259 13.68 0.78 6.63
CA LEU A 259 13.35 -0.61 6.98
C LEU A 259 14.46 -1.32 7.75
N LEU A 260 15.72 -0.95 7.48
CA LEU A 260 16.93 -1.50 8.10
C LEU A 260 17.63 -0.51 9.04
N GLY A 261 16.98 0.60 9.38
CA GLY A 261 17.45 1.58 10.36
C GLY A 261 17.12 1.20 11.81
N ASP A 262 17.66 1.96 12.76
CA ASP A 262 17.53 1.72 14.21
C ASP A 262 16.98 2.93 15.00
N TYR A 263 16.75 4.08 14.34
CA TYR A 263 16.35 5.32 15.01
C TYR A 263 14.91 5.30 15.55
N GLN A 264 13.93 4.93 14.71
CA GLN A 264 12.52 4.73 15.09
C GLN A 264 12.11 3.29 14.80
N MET A 265 10.94 2.88 15.28
CA MET A 265 10.44 1.55 14.97
C MET A 265 10.25 1.40 13.45
N SER A 266 10.95 0.43 12.87
CA SER A 266 10.78 0.08 11.47
C SER A 266 9.39 -0.50 11.23
N SER A 267 8.75 -0.15 10.10
CA SER A 267 7.46 -0.72 9.71
C SER A 267 7.52 -2.23 9.48
N LEU A 268 8.72 -2.83 9.35
CA LEU A 268 8.89 -4.29 9.39
C LEU A 268 8.35 -4.91 10.69
N GLN A 269 8.37 -4.19 11.81
CA GLN A 269 7.86 -4.67 13.10
C GLN A 269 6.35 -4.95 13.06
N TRP A 270 5.59 -4.21 12.25
CA TRP A 270 4.17 -4.50 12.03
C TRP A 270 3.96 -5.83 11.32
N LEU A 271 4.77 -6.10 10.28
CA LEU A 271 4.69 -7.36 9.55
C LEU A 271 5.14 -8.54 10.41
N ALA A 272 6.17 -8.35 11.25
CA ALA A 272 6.63 -9.34 12.21
C ALA A 272 5.58 -9.65 13.29
N ALA A 273 4.82 -8.63 13.73
CA ALA A 273 3.73 -8.77 14.69
C ALA A 273 2.47 -9.44 14.11
N GLY A 274 2.38 -9.59 12.79
CA GLY A 274 1.25 -10.28 12.11
C GLY A 274 0.39 -9.39 11.21
N ALA A 275 0.68 -8.08 11.11
CA ALA A 275 0.03 -7.25 10.11
C ALA A 275 0.33 -7.77 8.68
N THR A 276 -0.64 -7.60 7.78
CA THR A 276 -0.55 -8.05 6.39
C THR A 276 0.10 -7.00 5.50
N ALA A 277 -0.11 -5.72 5.81
CA ALA A 277 0.57 -4.62 5.16
C ALA A 277 0.76 -3.43 6.11
N SER A 278 1.73 -2.59 5.77
CA SER A 278 2.14 -1.42 6.54
C SER A 278 2.68 -0.30 5.64
N TYR A 279 3.00 0.82 6.26
CA TYR A 279 3.52 2.02 5.64
C TYR A 279 4.53 2.71 6.55
N GLY A 280 5.52 3.39 5.98
CA GLY A 280 6.42 4.27 6.73
C GLY A 280 7.20 5.21 5.83
N ALA A 281 7.70 6.32 6.37
CA ALA A 281 8.55 7.25 5.60
C ALA A 281 10.02 6.80 5.61
N VAL A 282 10.69 6.75 4.46
CA VAL A 282 12.11 6.33 4.33
C VAL A 282 13.11 7.44 4.70
N SER A 283 12.63 8.68 4.80
CA SER A 283 13.38 9.87 5.19
C SER A 283 12.49 10.75 6.07
N GLU A 284 13.08 11.74 6.77
CA GLU A 284 12.36 12.61 7.72
C GLU A 284 11.17 13.31 7.05
N PRO A 285 9.91 12.96 7.40
CA PRO A 285 8.73 13.54 6.77
C PRO A 285 8.29 14.83 7.46
N CYS A 286 8.78 15.14 8.68
CA CYS A 286 8.08 16.00 9.63
C CYS A 286 6.64 15.51 9.88
N ASN A 287 5.86 16.24 10.69
CA ASN A 287 4.54 15.80 11.11
C ASN A 287 3.38 16.21 10.18
N TYR A 288 3.61 16.32 8.87
CA TYR A 288 2.54 16.58 7.90
C TYR A 288 1.63 15.36 7.78
N TRP A 289 0.35 15.50 8.12
CA TRP A 289 -0.61 14.39 8.01
C TRP A 289 -0.71 13.84 6.58
N GLN A 290 -0.50 14.70 5.57
CA GLN A 290 -0.56 14.37 4.15
C GLN A 290 0.47 13.29 3.74
N LYS A 291 1.58 13.20 4.47
CA LYS A 291 2.64 12.20 4.25
C LYS A 291 2.35 10.86 4.92
N PHE A 292 1.14 10.67 5.47
CA PHE A 292 0.75 9.43 6.13
C PHE A 292 -0.65 9.01 5.67
N PRO A 293 -1.01 7.72 5.82
CA PRO A 293 -2.33 7.23 5.47
C PRO A 293 -3.42 8.00 6.21
N ASN A 294 -4.33 8.62 5.46
CA ASN A 294 -5.53 9.22 5.99
C ASN A 294 -6.46 8.10 6.51
N PRO A 295 -6.77 8.08 7.81
CA PRO A 295 -7.47 6.98 8.47
C PRO A 295 -8.90 6.75 7.95
N ILE A 296 -9.63 7.82 7.57
CA ILE A 296 -10.98 7.70 7.01
C ILE A 296 -10.93 7.11 5.61
N LEU A 297 -10.04 7.61 4.74
CA LEU A 297 -9.92 7.12 3.37
C LEU A 297 -9.45 5.67 3.34
N LEU A 298 -8.41 5.34 4.13
CA LEU A 298 -7.90 3.98 4.27
C LEU A 298 -9.02 3.02 4.70
N LEU A 299 -9.72 3.35 5.79
CA LEU A 299 -10.81 2.52 6.31
C LEU A 299 -11.92 2.35 5.27
N LYS A 300 -12.42 3.46 4.72
CA LYS A 300 -13.52 3.49 3.75
C LYS A 300 -13.22 2.61 2.54
N ASN A 301 -12.03 2.76 1.95
CA ASN A 301 -11.66 2.01 0.74
C ASN A 301 -11.42 0.54 1.07
N TYR A 302 -10.76 0.23 2.18
CA TYR A 302 -10.47 -1.15 2.55
C TYR A 302 -11.73 -1.95 2.88
N VAL A 303 -12.65 -1.39 3.67
CA VAL A 303 -13.95 -2.05 3.95
C VAL A 303 -14.90 -1.99 2.75
N GLY A 304 -14.62 -1.10 1.79
CA GLY A 304 -15.27 -1.03 0.48
C GLY A 304 -14.90 -2.19 -0.45
N GLY A 305 -13.84 -2.94 -0.14
CA GLY A 305 -13.38 -4.09 -0.90
C GLY A 305 -12.16 -3.83 -1.77
N SER A 306 -11.53 -2.66 -1.67
CA SER A 306 -10.24 -2.39 -2.30
C SER A 306 -9.16 -3.30 -1.70
N THR A 307 -8.16 -3.67 -2.50
CA THR A 307 -7.01 -4.41 -1.96
C THR A 307 -6.12 -3.49 -1.10
N ALA A 308 -5.19 -4.07 -0.33
CA ALA A 308 -4.32 -3.31 0.56
C ALA A 308 -3.51 -2.24 -0.17
N ILE A 309 -2.96 -2.56 -1.35
CA ILE A 309 -2.22 -1.57 -2.16
C ILE A 309 -3.12 -0.42 -2.61
N GLU A 310 -4.35 -0.71 -3.04
CA GLU A 310 -5.31 0.30 -3.49
C GLU A 310 -5.76 1.19 -2.33
N ALA A 311 -6.07 0.60 -1.17
CA ALA A 311 -6.49 1.33 0.03
C ALA A 311 -5.38 2.23 0.57
N TYR A 312 -4.13 1.75 0.61
CA TYR A 312 -3.01 2.56 1.03
C TYR A 312 -2.70 3.71 0.07
N TRP A 313 -2.57 3.42 -1.23
CA TRP A 313 -2.23 4.44 -2.24
C TRP A 313 -3.29 5.53 -2.37
N SER A 314 -4.56 5.20 -2.14
CA SER A 314 -5.66 6.18 -2.13
C SER A 314 -5.76 7.00 -0.85
N SER A 315 -5.02 6.63 0.20
CA SER A 315 -5.07 7.29 1.51
C SER A 315 -3.92 8.26 1.78
N VAL A 316 -2.84 8.24 0.98
CA VAL A 316 -1.66 9.11 1.19
C VAL A 316 -1.63 10.22 0.15
N ALA A 317 -1.75 11.47 0.61
CA ALA A 317 -1.75 12.63 -0.27
C ALA A 317 -0.36 12.90 -0.84
N TRP A 318 0.69 12.86 -0.02
CA TRP A 318 2.08 13.18 -0.40
C TRP A 318 3.02 11.98 -0.20
N PRO A 319 2.97 10.97 -1.08
CA PRO A 319 3.62 9.68 -0.84
C PRO A 319 5.12 9.67 -1.13
N GLY A 320 5.74 10.77 -1.60
CA GLY A 320 7.12 10.77 -2.11
C GLY A 320 8.18 10.13 -1.19
N GLN A 321 8.04 10.31 0.12
CA GLN A 321 8.93 9.71 1.13
C GLN A 321 8.41 8.37 1.68
N GLY A 322 7.19 7.96 1.34
CA GLY A 322 6.48 6.82 1.92
C GLY A 322 6.71 5.51 1.22
N VAL A 323 7.26 4.52 1.91
CA VAL A 323 7.33 3.14 1.43
C VAL A 323 6.09 2.36 1.86
N PHE A 324 5.48 1.66 0.90
CA PHE A 324 4.37 0.75 1.12
C PHE A 324 4.92 -0.68 1.17
N ILE A 325 4.59 -1.44 2.23
CA ILE A 325 5.10 -2.80 2.41
C ILE A 325 3.99 -3.82 2.72
N GLY A 326 4.17 -5.07 2.31
CA GLY A 326 3.27 -6.19 2.65
C GLY A 326 2.66 -6.88 1.42
N ASP A 327 1.48 -7.48 1.63
CA ASP A 327 0.73 -8.16 0.57
C ASP A 327 -0.23 -7.18 -0.14
N PRO A 328 0.00 -6.85 -1.43
CA PRO A 328 -0.84 -5.89 -2.16
C PRO A 328 -2.25 -6.39 -2.47
N LEU A 329 -2.49 -7.71 -2.53
CA LEU A 329 -3.76 -8.34 -2.90
C LEU A 329 -4.61 -8.74 -1.70
N ALA A 330 -4.16 -8.48 -0.48
CA ALA A 330 -4.96 -8.65 0.73
C ALA A 330 -6.24 -7.80 0.65
N ALA A 331 -7.40 -8.44 0.66
CA ALA A 331 -8.71 -7.80 0.50
C ALA A 331 -9.81 -8.55 1.27
N PRO A 332 -9.77 -8.57 2.61
CA PRO A 332 -10.65 -9.39 3.46
C PRO A 332 -12.13 -8.98 3.37
N TYR A 333 -12.42 -7.78 2.83
CA TYR A 333 -13.77 -7.26 2.63
C TYR A 333 -14.23 -7.25 1.16
N LYS A 334 -13.38 -7.71 0.23
CA LYS A 334 -13.80 -7.89 -1.16
C LYS A 334 -14.86 -8.99 -1.20
N ARG A 335 -16.02 -8.69 -1.75
CA ARG A 335 -17.06 -9.70 -1.98
C ARG A 335 -16.58 -10.62 -3.10
N GLY A 336 -16.82 -11.92 -2.96
CA GLY A 336 -16.65 -12.85 -4.07
C GLY A 336 -17.53 -12.43 -5.23
N ASP A 337 -17.01 -12.56 -6.45
CA ASP A 337 -17.80 -12.49 -7.67
C ASP A 337 -18.71 -13.73 -7.79
#